data_AF-A0A1Y2IF53-F1
#
_entry.id   AF-A0A1Y2IF53-F1
#
_cell.length_a   1.000
_cell.length_b   1.000
_cell.length_c   1.000
_cell.angle_alpha   90.00
_cell.angle_beta   90.00
_cell.angle_gamma   90.00
#
_symmetry.space_group_name_H-M   'P 1'
#
loop_
_entity.id
_entity.type
_entity.pdbx_description
1 polymer ?
#
loop_
_entity_poly.entity_id
_entity_poly.type
_entity_poly.pdbx_seq_one_letter_code
_entity_poly.pdbx_strand_id
1 'polypeptide(L)'
;RDMLSSQRLVDMIDELVGKESDTLPLAYLKVAKLQPPKAYEGKDDLDGFEVWLRSLLEYFNTLRITDPSTDRDRLRILGTCLGGDATVWFYNTVQSPSREKREWTFQEAVIGLFRRFIHRDNYLLAAQQF
;
A
#
# COMPACT_ATOMS: atom_id res chain seq x y z
N ARG A 1 9.88 17.43 -6.71
CA ARG A 1 8.43 17.11 -6.78
C ARG A 1 8.08 15.94 -5.83
N ASP A 2 9.10 15.37 -5.17
CA ASP A 2 9.11 13.96 -4.76
C ASP A 2 8.88 13.78 -3.26
N MET A 3 9.34 14.75 -2.45
CA MET A 3 9.02 14.81 -1.02
C MET A 3 7.55 15.14 -0.76
N LEU A 4 6.95 16.05 -1.54
CA LEU A 4 5.56 16.49 -1.31
C LEU A 4 4.54 15.39 -1.61
N SER A 5 4.72 14.65 -2.71
CA SER A 5 3.85 13.52 -3.05
C SER A 5 4.03 12.37 -2.07
N SER A 6 5.27 12.02 -1.70
CA SER A 6 5.50 10.96 -0.70
C SER A 6 4.94 11.35 0.68
N GLN A 7 5.09 12.61 1.09
CA GLN A 7 4.55 13.11 2.35
C GLN A 7 3.03 13.03 2.37
N ARG A 8 2.36 13.39 1.26
CA ARG A 8 0.90 13.25 1.16
C ARG A 8 0.44 11.81 1.37
N LEU A 9 1.16 10.82 0.85
CA LEU A 9 0.82 9.41 1.09
C LEU A 9 0.94 9.04 2.58
N VAL A 10 1.97 9.55 3.26
CA VAL A 10 2.12 9.36 4.72
C VAL A 10 0.98 10.02 5.47
N ASP A 11 0.66 11.27 5.12
CA ASP A 11 -0.44 12.01 5.75
C ASP A 11 -1.78 11.25 5.59
N MET A 12 -2.04 10.67 4.42
CA MET A 12 -3.23 9.83 4.18
C MET A 12 -3.26 8.59 5.09
N ILE A 13 -2.12 7.91 5.26
CA ILE A 13 -2.00 6.73 6.11
C ILE A 13 -2.27 7.10 7.57
N ASP A 14 -1.63 8.18 8.05
CA ASP A 14 -1.78 8.63 9.44
C ASP A 14 -3.21 9.10 9.73
N GLU A 15 -3.84 9.81 8.80
CA GLU A 15 -5.21 10.31 8.93
C GLU A 15 -6.23 9.16 9.02
N LEU A 16 -6.11 8.15 8.16
CA LEU A 16 -7.15 7.11 8.01
C LEU A 16 -6.91 5.88 8.88
N VAL A 17 -5.65 5.54 9.17
CA VAL A 17 -5.28 4.30 9.86
C VAL A 17 -4.13 4.48 10.87
N GLY A 18 -3.77 5.72 11.22
CA GLY A 18 -2.72 6.00 12.21
C GLY A 18 -3.21 6.07 13.66
N LYS A 19 -4.54 6.06 13.88
CA LYS A 19 -5.15 6.17 15.21
C LYS A 19 -5.93 4.91 15.56
N GLU A 20 -5.79 4.46 16.81
CA GLU A 20 -6.67 3.45 17.39
C GLU A 20 -8.12 3.92 17.30
N SER A 21 -9.00 3.01 16.90
CA SER A 21 -10.43 3.23 16.96
C SER A 21 -10.98 2.54 18.19
N ASP A 22 -11.45 3.32 19.17
CA ASP A 22 -12.14 2.83 20.38
C ASP A 22 -13.48 2.13 20.09
N THR A 23 -13.91 2.11 18.83
CA THR A 23 -15.18 1.53 18.41
C THR A 23 -15.00 0.20 17.69
N LEU A 24 -15.74 -0.82 18.14
CA LEU A 24 -15.79 -2.14 17.51
C LEU A 24 -16.23 -2.05 16.03
N PRO A 25 -15.82 -3.00 15.17
CA PRO A 25 -16.35 -3.10 13.82
C PRO A 25 -17.87 -3.20 13.84
N LEU A 26 -18.51 -2.47 12.93
CA LEU A 26 -19.96 -2.37 12.91
C LEU A 26 -20.58 -3.73 12.58
N ALA A 27 -21.53 -4.18 13.40
CA ALA A 27 -22.09 -5.54 13.33
C ALA A 27 -22.67 -5.91 11.94
N TYR A 28 -23.14 -4.90 11.19
CA TYR A 28 -23.67 -5.08 9.84
C TYR A 28 -22.59 -5.46 8.81
N LEU A 29 -21.30 -5.25 9.07
CA LEU A 29 -20.21 -5.63 8.16
C LEU A 29 -20.16 -7.15 7.91
N LYS A 30 -20.54 -7.95 8.92
CA LYS A 30 -20.65 -9.41 8.79
C LYS A 30 -21.72 -9.82 7.77
N VAL A 31 -22.73 -8.98 7.56
CA VAL A 31 -23.86 -9.21 6.64
C VAL A 31 -23.59 -8.57 5.27
N ALA A 32 -22.93 -7.41 5.23
CA ALA A 32 -22.72 -6.62 4.02
C ALA A 32 -21.71 -7.20 3.03
N LYS A 33 -20.96 -8.26 3.39
CA LYS A 33 -19.86 -8.82 2.57
C LYS A 33 -18.97 -7.72 2.00
N LEU A 34 -18.40 -6.89 2.87
CA LEU A 34 -17.54 -5.77 2.48
C LEU A 34 -16.51 -6.25 1.44
N GLN A 35 -16.53 -5.64 0.26
CA GLN A 35 -15.65 -6.02 -0.84
C GLN A 35 -14.32 -5.28 -0.70
N PRO A 36 -13.18 -5.96 -0.93
CA PRO A 36 -11.90 -5.27 -1.01
C PRO A 36 -11.87 -4.31 -2.21
N PRO A 37 -10.99 -3.30 -2.18
CA PRO A 37 -10.81 -2.41 -3.32
C PRO A 37 -10.32 -3.18 -4.55
N LYS A 38 -10.51 -2.58 -5.74
CA LYS A 38 -9.93 -3.11 -6.97
C LYS A 38 -8.41 -3.17 -6.87
N ALA A 39 -7.81 -4.16 -7.55
CA ALA A 39 -6.37 -4.31 -7.56
C ALA A 39 -5.67 -3.16 -8.29
N TYR A 40 -4.57 -2.66 -7.73
CA TYR A 40 -3.67 -1.75 -8.44
C TYR A 40 -2.66 -2.54 -9.26
N GLU A 41 -2.62 -2.28 -10.57
CA GLU A 41 -1.85 -3.07 -11.54
C GLU A 41 -0.42 -2.56 -11.79
N GLY A 42 -0.01 -1.46 -11.16
CA GLY A 42 1.29 -0.82 -11.41
C GLY A 42 1.28 0.24 -12.52
N LYS A 43 0.14 0.89 -12.76
CA LYS A 43 0.00 1.96 -13.76
C LYS A 43 0.70 3.24 -13.28
N ASP A 44 1.43 3.90 -14.18
CA ASP A 44 2.08 5.20 -13.95
C ASP A 44 1.04 6.34 -14.01
N ASP A 45 0.18 6.38 -12.99
CA ASP A 45 -0.92 7.33 -12.84
C ASP A 45 -1.02 7.73 -11.36
N LEU A 46 -0.55 8.93 -11.03
CA LEU A 46 -0.51 9.44 -9.65
C LEU A 46 -1.91 9.55 -9.07
N ASP A 47 -2.85 10.13 -9.80
CA ASP A 47 -4.21 10.37 -9.30
C ASP A 47 -4.93 9.03 -9.11
N GLY A 48 -4.77 8.11 -10.06
CA GLY A 48 -5.27 6.74 -9.94
C GLY A 48 -4.69 5.99 -8.74
N PHE A 49 -3.40 6.17 -8.45
CA PHE A 49 -2.74 5.58 -7.28
C PHE A 49 -3.28 6.16 -5.96
N GLU A 50 -3.41 7.48 -5.85
CA GLU A 50 -3.94 8.14 -4.64
C GLU A 50 -5.39 7.71 -4.36
N VAL A 51 -6.25 7.67 -5.38
CA VAL A 51 -7.65 7.21 -5.26
C VAL A 51 -7.73 5.74 -4.83
N TRP A 52 -6.88 4.88 -5.41
CA TRP A 52 -6.79 3.49 -5.01
C TRP A 52 -6.31 3.34 -3.55
N LEU A 53 -5.24 4.05 -3.17
CA LEU A 53 -4.70 4.00 -1.82
C LEU A 53 -5.74 4.44 -0.79
N ARG A 54 -6.44 5.54 -1.06
CA ARG A 54 -7.54 6.01 -0.20
C ARG A 54 -8.60 4.93 0.00
N SER A 55 -9.01 4.26 -1.08
CA SER A 55 -10.02 3.19 -1.01
C SER A 55 -9.55 2.01 -0.15
N LEU A 56 -8.25 1.65 -0.23
CA LEU A 56 -7.65 0.63 0.62
C LEU A 56 -7.60 1.03 2.09
N LEU A 57 -7.24 2.28 2.38
CA LEU A 57 -7.19 2.80 3.74
C LEU A 57 -8.59 2.92 4.36
N GLU A 58 -9.60 3.32 3.60
CA GLU A 58 -11.00 3.32 4.05
C GLU A 58 -11.51 1.90 4.33
N TYR A 59 -11.08 0.91 3.53
CA TYR A 59 -11.36 -0.50 3.79
C TYR A 59 -10.76 -0.96 5.13
N PHE A 60 -9.50 -0.63 5.41
CA PHE A 60 -8.88 -0.91 6.71
C PHE A 60 -9.59 -0.21 7.86
N ASN A 61 -9.90 1.07 7.71
CA ASN A 61 -10.60 1.85 8.74
C ASN A 61 -11.98 1.26 9.04
N THR A 62 -12.71 0.84 8.01
CA THR A 62 -14.02 0.18 8.16
C THR A 62 -13.91 -1.14 8.93
N LEU A 63 -12.85 -1.92 8.67
CA LEU A 63 -12.57 -3.17 9.36
C LEU A 63 -11.88 -2.99 10.73
N ARG A 64 -11.57 -1.76 11.14
CA ARG A 64 -10.80 -1.43 12.35
C ARG A 64 -9.38 -1.99 12.36
N ILE A 65 -8.75 -2.09 11.19
CA ILE A 65 -7.34 -2.46 11.01
C ILE A 65 -6.50 -1.16 11.08
N THR A 66 -6.63 -0.42 12.19
CA THR A 66 -6.07 0.94 12.36
C THR A 66 -5.04 1.06 13.49
N ASP A 67 -4.78 -0.01 14.24
CA ASP A 67 -3.75 -0.04 15.29
C ASP A 67 -2.34 -0.39 14.74
N PRO A 68 -1.23 0.14 15.29
CA PRO A 68 0.13 -0.24 14.87
C PRO A 68 0.43 -1.74 14.90
N SER A 69 -0.16 -2.50 15.83
CA SER A 69 -0.04 -3.96 15.89
C SER A 69 -0.64 -4.67 14.68
N THR A 70 -1.54 -4.01 13.96
CA THR A 70 -2.17 -4.53 12.73
C THR A 70 -1.37 -4.25 11.45
N ASP A 71 -0.19 -3.62 11.54
CA ASP A 71 0.63 -3.29 10.37
C ASP A 71 0.95 -4.52 9.50
N ARG A 72 1.24 -5.67 10.12
CA ARG A 72 1.45 -6.94 9.41
C ARG A 72 0.22 -7.41 8.63
N ASP A 73 -0.98 -7.20 9.18
CA ASP A 73 -2.22 -7.54 8.49
C ASP A 73 -2.51 -6.58 7.34
N ARG A 74 -2.23 -5.28 7.52
CA ARG A 74 -2.29 -4.30 6.41
C ARG A 74 -1.35 -4.69 5.29
N LEU A 75 -0.13 -5.11 5.60
CA LEU A 75 0.84 -5.55 4.60
C LEU A 75 0.38 -6.81 3.86
N ARG A 76 -0.25 -7.76 4.56
CA ARG A 76 -0.82 -8.97 3.95
C ARG A 76 -1.97 -8.61 3.00
N ILE A 77 -2.90 -7.77 3.44
CA ILE A 77 -4.06 -7.36 2.64
C ILE A 77 -3.63 -6.48 1.46
N LEU A 78 -2.64 -5.61 1.65
CA LEU A 78 -2.02 -4.85 0.56
C LEU A 78 -1.62 -5.78 -0.58
N GLY A 79 -0.89 -6.86 -0.28
CA GLY A 79 -0.49 -7.84 -1.31
C GLY A 79 -1.66 -8.46 -2.09
N THR A 80 -2.83 -8.64 -1.45
CA THR A 80 -4.04 -9.14 -2.12
C THR A 80 -4.76 -8.08 -2.96
N CYS A 81 -4.47 -6.80 -2.72
CA CYS A 81 -5.02 -5.66 -3.45
C CYS A 81 -4.07 -5.16 -4.57
N LEU A 82 -3.07 -5.96 -4.93
CA LEU A 82 -2.18 -5.70 -6.06
C LEU A 82 -2.46 -6.69 -7.19
N GLY A 83 -2.29 -6.21 -8.42
CA GLY A 83 -2.33 -7.02 -9.64
C GLY A 83 -1.13 -6.72 -10.54
N GLY A 84 -1.03 -7.45 -11.66
CA GLY A 84 -0.06 -7.16 -12.72
C GLY A 84 1.39 -7.02 -12.22
N ASP A 85 2.07 -5.98 -12.72
CA ASP A 85 3.47 -5.73 -12.40
C ASP A 85 3.67 -5.34 -10.92
N ALA A 86 2.67 -4.71 -10.29
CA ALA A 86 2.73 -4.34 -8.89
C ALA A 86 2.81 -5.58 -7.98
N THR A 87 2.06 -6.65 -8.27
CA THR A 87 2.16 -7.92 -7.53
C THR A 87 3.53 -8.56 -7.69
N VAL A 88 4.08 -8.55 -8.91
CA VAL A 88 5.41 -9.13 -9.18
C VAL A 88 6.50 -8.39 -8.42
N TRP A 89 6.47 -7.05 -8.46
CA TRP A 89 7.40 -6.23 -7.68
C TRP A 89 7.25 -6.48 -6.18
N PHE A 90 6.02 -6.47 -5.67
CA PHE A 90 5.76 -6.66 -4.25
C PHE A 90 6.23 -8.03 -3.74
N TYR A 91 5.99 -9.09 -4.52
CA TYR A 91 6.51 -10.41 -4.19
C TYR A 91 8.04 -10.40 -4.11
N ASN A 92 8.72 -9.90 -5.14
CA ASN A 92 10.18 -9.93 -5.21
C ASN A 92 10.86 -9.06 -4.14
N THR A 93 10.28 -7.89 -3.82
CA THR A 93 10.91 -6.89 -2.94
C THR A 93 10.47 -7.01 -1.48
N VAL A 94 9.21 -7.39 -1.23
CA VAL A 94 8.59 -7.33 0.11
C VAL A 94 8.36 -8.72 0.70
N GLN A 95 7.97 -9.72 -0.11
CA GLN A 95 7.56 -11.04 0.42
C GLN A 95 8.58 -12.16 0.23
N SER A 96 9.41 -12.10 -0.82
CA SER A 96 10.32 -13.17 -1.22
C SER A 96 11.23 -13.58 -0.06
N PRO A 97 11.50 -14.88 0.15
CA PRO A 97 12.49 -15.34 1.13
C PRO A 97 13.89 -14.79 0.86
N SER A 98 14.20 -14.49 -0.40
CA SER A 98 15.49 -13.96 -0.87
C SER A 98 15.51 -12.44 -0.95
N ARG A 99 14.50 -11.74 -0.41
CA ARG A 99 14.45 -10.28 -0.42
C ARG A 99 15.60 -9.66 0.38
N GLU A 100 16.03 -8.48 -0.05
CA GLU A 100 17.11 -7.73 0.60
C GLU A 100 16.69 -7.22 1.98
N LYS A 101 15.58 -6.47 2.04
CA LYS A 101 15.02 -5.97 3.30
C LYS A 101 14.02 -6.95 3.88
N ARG A 102 14.31 -7.46 5.09
CA ARG A 102 13.47 -8.48 5.74
C ARG A 102 12.20 -7.94 6.37
N GLU A 103 12.31 -6.82 7.09
CA GLU A 103 11.19 -6.22 7.81
C GLU A 103 10.69 -5.00 7.06
N TRP A 104 9.51 -5.11 6.47
CA TRP A 104 8.79 -4.01 5.84
C TRP A 104 7.59 -3.63 6.69
N THR A 105 7.35 -2.34 6.84
CA THR A 105 6.07 -1.82 7.29
C THR A 105 5.11 -1.63 6.12
N PHE A 106 3.81 -1.52 6.40
CA PHE A 106 2.82 -1.17 5.38
C PHE A 106 3.17 0.16 4.68
N GLN A 107 3.51 1.19 5.46
CA GLN A 107 3.87 2.51 4.93
C GLN A 107 5.08 2.42 3.99
N GLU A 108 6.14 1.71 4.38
CA GLU A 108 7.33 1.56 3.55
C GLU A 108 7.00 0.88 2.23
N ALA A 109 6.15 -0.14 2.25
CA ALA A 109 5.76 -0.85 1.04
C ALA A 109 4.91 0.02 0.10
N VAL A 110 4.00 0.85 0.62
CA VAL A 110 3.24 1.84 -0.16
C VAL A 110 4.17 2.88 -0.79
N ILE A 111 5.15 3.40 -0.04
CA ILE A 111 6.16 4.32 -0.58
C ILE A 111 7.03 3.62 -1.64
N GLY A 112 7.37 2.35 -1.45
CA GLY A 112 8.11 1.56 -2.42
C GLY A 112 7.34 1.36 -3.73
N LEU A 113 6.03 1.07 -3.66
CA LEU A 113 5.16 1.02 -4.83
C LEU A 113 5.12 2.36 -5.57
N PHE A 114 4.93 3.45 -4.82
CA PHE A 114 4.94 4.80 -5.36
C PHE A 114 6.25 5.10 -6.11
N ARG A 115 7.40 4.81 -5.49
CA ARG A 115 8.75 4.94 -6.10
C ARG A 115 9.05 3.98 -7.24
N ARG A 116 8.29 2.89 -7.39
CA ARG A 116 8.50 1.96 -8.49
C ARG A 116 7.71 2.37 -9.73
N PHE A 117 6.45 2.73 -9.53
CA PHE A 117 5.48 2.83 -10.62
C PHE A 117 5.06 4.25 -10.96
N ILE A 118 5.11 5.19 -10.01
CA ILE A 118 4.66 6.59 -10.21
C ILE A 118 5.86 7.53 -10.28
N HIS A 119 6.77 7.35 -9.35
CA HIS A 119 8.02 8.09 -9.30
C HIS A 119 9.08 7.17 -9.86
N ARG A 120 9.18 7.08 -11.19
CA ARG A 120 10.29 6.35 -11.82
C ARG A 120 11.60 7.05 -11.46
N ASP A 121 12.22 6.61 -10.37
CA ASP A 121 13.66 6.76 -10.19
C ASP A 121 14.32 5.98 -11.35
N ASN A 122 14.74 6.71 -12.38
CA ASN A 122 15.48 6.21 -13.53
C ASN A 122 16.85 5.66 -13.07
N TYR A 123 16.89 4.54 -12.36
CA TYR A 123 18.13 3.79 -12.12
C TYR A 123 18.37 2.69 -13.17
N LEU A 124 17.46 2.51 -14.13
CA LEU A 124 17.56 1.45 -15.16
C LEU A 124 18.00 1.93 -16.56
N LEU A 125 18.65 3.08 -16.67
CA LEU A 125 19.42 3.43 -17.90
C LEU A 125 20.95 3.42 -17.71
N ALA A 126 21.45 3.27 -16.47
CA ALA A 126 22.90 3.31 -16.22
C ALA A 126 23.58 1.92 -16.21
N ALA A 127 22.83 0.81 -16.26
CA ALA A 127 23.39 -0.55 -16.19
C ALA A 127 23.38 -1.32 -17.52
N GLN A 128 23.02 -0.68 -18.64
CA GLN A 128 23.10 -1.27 -19.99
C GLN A 128 24.16 -0.60 -20.89
N GLN A 129 25.02 0.25 -20.33
CA GLN A 129 26.18 0.80 -21.04
C GLN A 129 27.46 0.55 -20.25
N PHE A 130 27.82 -0.71 -20.01
CA PHE A 130 29.23 -1.13 -19.81
C PHE A 130 29.37 -2.61 -20.15
#